data_AF-A0A2D6SP17-F1
#
_entry.id   AF-A0A2D6SP17-F1
#
_cell.length_a   1.000
_cell.length_b   1.000
_cell.length_c   1.000
_cell.angle_alpha   90.00
_cell.angle_beta   90.00
_cell.angle_gamma   90.00
#
_symmetry.space_group_name_H-M   'P 1'
#
loop_
_entity.id
_entity.type
_entity.pdbx_description
1 polymer ?
#
loop_
_entity_poly.entity_id
_entity_poly.type
_entity_poly.pdbx_seq_one_letter_code
_entity_poly.pdbx_strand_id
1 'polypeptide(L)'
;MVKRGRCLRERFASSRSGQGISINTIIIAAIALAVLVVLFVVFTGRFKIFGEGVNEAALSCDKGCKTVGYLSGSPRTGVGCGTIENEIPGKFSDVSSGQTCCCIS
;
A
#
# COMPACT_ATOMS: atom_id res chain seq x y z
N MET A 1 32.48 -47.06 54.39
CA MET A 1 32.06 -45.64 54.37
C MET A 1 32.46 -45.08 53.00
N VAL A 2 31.54 -44.99 52.01
CA VAL A 2 30.75 -43.79 51.64
C VAL A 2 31.69 -42.58 51.41
N LYS A 3 31.85 -41.99 50.20
CA LYS A 3 30.80 -41.30 49.42
C LYS A 3 31.29 -40.90 47.99
N ARG A 4 30.48 -41.22 46.97
CA ARG A 4 29.98 -40.38 45.84
C ARG A 4 31.01 -39.48 45.11
N GLY A 5 31.20 -39.52 43.79
CA GLY A 5 30.20 -39.58 42.72
C GLY A 5 29.85 -38.16 42.22
N ARG A 6 29.93 -37.98 40.88
CA ARG A 6 29.46 -36.86 40.01
C ARG A 6 30.57 -35.89 39.57
N CYS A 7 31.14 -36.05 38.37
CA CYS A 7 30.59 -35.83 37.02
C CYS A 7 30.04 -34.43 36.76
N LEU A 8 30.58 -33.84 35.69
CA LEU A 8 30.04 -32.81 34.80
C LEU A 8 29.96 -31.38 35.37
N ARG A 9 31.05 -30.69 35.02
CA ARG A 9 31.24 -29.26 34.93
C ARG A 9 30.24 -28.66 33.92
N GLU A 10 29.03 -28.36 34.37
CA GLU A 10 28.10 -27.51 33.63
C GLU A 10 28.54 -26.05 33.78
N ARG A 11 29.25 -25.53 32.77
CA ARG A 11 29.29 -24.09 32.51
C ARG A 11 28.01 -23.69 31.76
N PHE A 12 26.88 -23.72 32.46
CA PHE A 12 25.78 -22.81 32.17
C PHE A 12 25.67 -21.85 33.35
N ALA A 13 26.57 -20.85 33.35
CA ALA A 13 26.31 -19.61 34.04
C ALA A 13 25.18 -18.88 33.30
N SER A 14 23.95 -19.40 33.40
CA SER A 14 22.76 -18.60 33.16
C SER A 14 22.67 -17.67 34.37
N SER A 15 22.97 -16.39 34.14
CA SER A 15 22.86 -15.37 35.15
C SER A 15 21.47 -15.44 35.78
N ARG A 16 21.42 -15.88 37.05
CA ARG A 16 20.32 -15.53 37.95
C ARG A 16 20.44 -14.05 38.29
N SER A 17 20.13 -13.23 37.31
CA SER A 17 19.79 -11.83 37.47
C SER A 17 18.45 -11.75 36.79
N GLY A 18 17.38 -11.52 37.54
CA GLY A 18 16.06 -11.36 36.94
C GLY A 18 16.18 -10.33 35.82
N GLN A 19 16.11 -10.79 34.56
CA GLN A 19 15.73 -9.94 33.44
C GLN A 19 14.23 -9.69 33.61
N GLY A 20 13.87 -9.07 34.73
CA GLY A 20 12.58 -8.44 34.90
C GLY A 20 12.62 -7.24 33.98
N ILE A 21 12.28 -7.45 32.72
CA ILE A 21 11.82 -6.35 31.87
C ILE A 21 10.80 -5.62 32.73
N SER A 22 11.09 -4.36 33.06
CA SER A 22 10.28 -3.63 34.02
C SER A 22 8.83 -3.63 33.54
N ILE A 23 7.87 -3.70 34.46
CA ILE A 23 6.44 -3.68 34.12
C ILE A 23 6.11 -2.46 33.23
N ASN A 24 6.76 -1.33 33.49
CA ASN A 24 6.64 -0.13 32.65
C ASN A 24 7.06 -0.37 31.20
N THR A 25 8.11 -1.14 30.95
CA THR A 25 8.58 -1.49 29.60
C THR A 25 7.55 -2.35 28.86
N ILE A 26 6.91 -3.28 29.57
CA ILE A 26 5.83 -4.11 29.01
C ILE A 26 4.63 -3.24 28.63
N ILE A 27 4.26 -2.29 29.49
CA ILE A 27 3.16 -1.35 29.24
C ILE A 27 3.45 -0.48 28.00
N ILE A 28 4.66 0.09 27.92
CA ILE A 28 5.06 0.93 26.77
C ILE A 28 5.06 0.11 25.48
N ALA A 29 5.57 -1.13 25.51
CA ALA A 29 5.56 -2.02 24.35
C ALA A 29 4.14 -2.33 23.87
N ALA A 30 3.19 -2.56 24.80
CA ALA A 30 1.80 -2.82 24.45
C ALA A 30 1.11 -1.60 23.81
N ILE A 31 1.34 -0.39 24.33
CA ILE A 31 0.78 0.85 23.76
C ILE A 31 1.34 1.10 22.35
N ALA A 32 2.65 0.94 22.17
CA ALA A 32 3.30 1.11 20.86
C ALA A 32 2.72 0.15 19.81
N LEU A 33 2.51 -1.11 20.18
CA LEU A 33 1.91 -2.11 19.30
C LEU A 33 0.45 -1.77 18.97
N ALA A 34 -0.34 -1.33 19.96
CA ALA A 34 -1.73 -0.94 19.74
C ALA A 34 -1.87 0.23 18.76
N VAL A 35 -1.06 1.28 18.91
CA VAL A 35 -1.07 2.44 18.00
C VAL A 35 -0.69 2.01 16.58
N LEU A 36 0.32 1.14 16.43
CA LEU A 36 0.73 0.62 15.12
C LEU A 36 -0.43 -0.10 14.43
N VAL A 37 -1.16 -0.96 15.14
CA VAL A 37 -2.32 -1.68 14.58
C VAL A 37 -3.42 -0.70 14.16
N VAL A 38 -3.74 0.30 14.98
CA VAL A 38 -4.78 1.29 14.65
C VAL A 38 -4.42 2.08 13.39
N LEU A 39 -3.17 2.56 13.30
CA LEU A 39 -2.70 3.25 12.09
C LEU A 39 -2.76 2.33 10.87
N PHE A 40 -2.34 1.08 11.00
CA PHE A 40 -2.38 0.12 9.91
C PHE A 40 -3.81 -0.10 9.39
N VAL A 41 -4.80 -0.22 10.27
CA VAL A 41 -6.21 -0.39 9.89
C VAL A 41 -6.75 0.86 9.19
N VAL A 42 -6.47 2.06 9.71
CA VAL A 42 -6.92 3.33 9.10
C VAL A 42 -6.28 3.52 7.73
N PHE A 43 -4.97 3.31 7.63
CA PHE A 43 -4.26 3.40 6.37
C PHE A 43 -4.78 2.37 5.37
N THR A 44 -4.96 1.11 5.77
CA THR A 44 -5.51 0.06 4.90
C THR A 44 -6.94 0.39 4.44
N GLY A 45 -7.79 0.93 5.32
CA GLY A 45 -9.15 1.34 4.97
C GLY A 45 -9.19 2.46 3.93
N ARG A 46 -8.27 3.43 4.01
CA ARG A 46 -8.15 4.48 2.99
C ARG A 46 -7.51 3.97 1.70
N PHE A 47 -6.43 3.18 1.79
CA PHE A 47 -5.79 2.58 0.62
C PHE A 47 -6.70 1.63 -0.16
N LYS A 48 -7.64 0.96 0.50
CA LYS A 48 -8.64 0.14 -0.20
C LYS A 48 -9.54 0.99 -1.09
N ILE A 49 -10.01 2.14 -0.59
CA ILE A 49 -10.85 3.07 -1.37
C ILE A 49 -10.06 3.68 -2.53
N PHE A 50 -8.80 4.06 -2.31
CA PHE A 50 -7.93 4.53 -3.38
C PHE A 50 -7.58 3.41 -4.38
N GLY A 51 -7.36 2.20 -3.88
CA GLY A 51 -7.06 0.98 -4.63
C GLY A 51 -8.20 0.54 -5.53
N GLU A 52 -9.45 0.64 -5.08
CA GLU A 52 -10.62 0.45 -5.93
C GLU A 52 -10.60 1.52 -7.04
N GLY A 53 -10.48 2.80 -6.68
CA GLY A 53 -10.38 3.93 -7.61
C GLY A 53 -9.27 3.83 -8.68
N VAL A 54 -8.15 3.17 -8.38
CA VAL A 54 -7.07 2.90 -9.32
C VAL A 54 -7.11 1.53 -9.98
N ASN A 55 -7.85 0.55 -9.47
CA ASN A 55 -8.18 -0.67 -10.23
C ASN A 55 -9.27 -0.38 -11.27
N GLU A 56 -10.03 0.69 -11.07
CA GLU A 56 -10.72 1.44 -12.11
C GLU A 56 -9.76 2.35 -12.90
N ALA A 57 -8.46 1.99 -13.00
CA ALA A 57 -7.56 2.37 -14.11
C ALA A 57 -8.00 1.77 -15.46
N ALA A 58 -9.24 1.27 -15.50
CA ALA A 58 -10.19 1.69 -16.52
C ALA A 58 -10.62 3.15 -16.38
N LEU A 59 -9.66 4.09 -16.38
CA LEU A 59 -10.02 5.49 -16.57
C LEU A 59 -10.62 5.57 -17.96
N SER A 60 -11.93 5.82 -18.02
CA SER A 60 -12.58 6.11 -19.28
C SER A 60 -11.96 7.36 -19.87
N CYS A 61 -11.85 7.41 -21.20
CA CYS A 61 -11.30 8.57 -21.89
C CYS A 61 -11.98 9.88 -21.41
N ASP A 62 -13.30 9.85 -21.18
CA ASP A 62 -14.06 10.98 -20.61
C ASP A 62 -13.61 11.42 -19.21
N LYS A 63 -13.45 10.45 -18.29
CA LYS A 63 -13.00 10.73 -16.92
C LYS A 63 -11.57 11.23 -16.91
N GLY A 64 -10.72 10.65 -17.77
CA GLY A 64 -9.35 11.10 -18.01
C GLY A 64 -9.36 12.57 -18.37
N CYS A 65 -10.04 12.94 -19.46
CA CYS A 65 -10.14 14.33 -19.92
C CYS A 65 -10.61 15.30 -18.83
N LYS A 66 -11.63 14.93 -18.03
CA LYS A 66 -12.12 15.76 -16.92
C LYS A 66 -11.10 15.98 -15.81
N THR A 67 -10.28 14.97 -15.49
CA THR A 67 -9.22 15.13 -14.47
C THR A 67 -8.09 16.06 -14.89
N VAL A 68 -7.87 16.21 -16.20
CA VAL A 68 -6.83 17.07 -16.77
C VAL A 68 -7.36 18.47 -17.12
N GLY A 69 -8.64 18.75 -16.83
CA GLY A 69 -9.27 20.06 -16.99
C GLY A 69 -10.08 20.25 -18.28
N TYR A 70 -10.37 19.18 -19.02
CA TYR A 70 -11.19 19.22 -20.23
C TYR A 70 -12.65 18.90 -19.95
N LEU A 71 -13.56 19.33 -20.83
CA LEU A 71 -15.02 19.17 -20.63
C LEU A 71 -15.48 17.73 -20.82
N SER A 72 -14.95 17.03 -21.84
CA SER A 72 -15.35 15.64 -22.18
C SER A 72 -14.29 14.95 -23.04
N GLY A 73 -14.34 13.61 -23.09
CA GLY A 73 -13.37 12.78 -23.80
C GLY A 73 -13.98 11.59 -24.52
N SER A 74 -13.57 11.33 -25.75
CA SER A 74 -14.08 10.19 -26.55
C SER A 74 -12.96 9.37 -27.17
N PRO A 75 -13.07 8.02 -27.20
CA PRO A 75 -12.16 7.18 -27.97
C PRO A 75 -12.40 7.41 -29.47
N ARG A 76 -11.34 7.74 -30.22
CA ARG A 76 -11.39 7.88 -31.68
C ARG A 76 -10.56 6.78 -32.33
N THR A 77 -11.08 6.24 -33.43
CA THR A 77 -10.36 5.26 -34.26
C THR A 77 -9.58 6.02 -35.32
N GLY A 78 -8.28 6.24 -35.08
CA GLY A 78 -7.42 7.05 -35.93
C GLY A 78 -6.12 7.46 -35.23
N VAL A 79 -5.12 7.89 -35.99
CA VAL A 79 -3.75 8.19 -35.50
C VAL A 79 -3.63 9.60 -34.88
N GLY A 80 -4.75 10.20 -34.49
CA GLY A 80 -4.75 11.54 -33.91
C GLY A 80 -6.14 12.12 -33.69
N CYS A 81 -6.17 13.16 -32.88
CA CYS A 81 -7.36 13.95 -32.58
C CYS A 81 -7.57 15.05 -33.63
N GLY A 82 -8.80 15.53 -33.78
CA GLY A 82 -9.11 16.62 -34.72
C GLY A 82 -8.38 17.92 -34.35
N THR A 83 -8.48 18.94 -35.21
CA THR A 83 -7.79 20.24 -35.03
C THR A 83 -8.22 21.05 -33.80
N ILE A 84 -9.31 20.64 -33.13
CA ILE A 84 -9.90 21.29 -31.96
C ILE A 84 -9.88 20.40 -30.70
N GLU A 85 -9.27 19.22 -30.79
CA GLU A 85 -9.23 18.21 -29.74
C GLU A 85 -7.79 17.99 -29.29
N ASN A 86 -7.57 17.82 -27.99
CA ASN A 86 -6.24 17.52 -27.45
C ASN A 86 -6.08 16.02 -27.20
N GLU A 87 -4.94 15.47 -27.64
CA GLU A 87 -4.57 14.09 -27.38
C GLU A 87 -3.96 13.96 -25.98
N ILE A 88 -4.44 13.00 -25.19
CA ILE A 88 -3.85 12.72 -23.88
C ILE A 88 -3.18 11.35 -23.90
N PRO A 89 -1.86 11.30 -23.62
CA PRO A 89 -1.15 10.04 -23.55
C PRO A 89 -1.61 9.26 -22.30
N GLY A 90 -2.06 8.03 -22.49
CA GLY A 90 -2.51 7.16 -21.41
C GLY A 90 -3.09 5.85 -21.90
N LYS A 91 -3.19 4.87 -21.00
CA LYS A 91 -4.01 3.67 -21.23
C LYS A 91 -5.38 3.90 -20.61
N PHE A 92 -6.41 3.88 -21.44
CA PHE A 92 -7.81 3.99 -21.03
C PHE A 92 -8.48 2.66 -21.34
N SER A 93 -9.37 2.17 -20.47
CA SER A 93 -10.01 0.87 -20.75
C SER A 93 -11.05 0.91 -21.86
N ASP A 94 -11.54 2.09 -22.20
CA ASP A 94 -12.44 2.29 -23.35
C ASP A 94 -11.67 2.50 -24.68
N VAL A 95 -10.33 2.48 -24.65
CA VAL A 95 -9.47 2.74 -25.80
C VAL A 95 -8.68 1.48 -26.11
N SER A 96 -9.04 0.80 -27.20
CA SER A 96 -8.37 -0.43 -27.64
C SER A 96 -7.09 -0.14 -28.43
N SER A 97 -6.32 -1.18 -28.74
CA SER A 97 -5.05 -1.06 -29.46
C SER A 97 -5.27 -0.44 -30.85
N GLY A 98 -4.78 0.79 -31.05
CA GLY A 98 -4.95 1.55 -32.30
C GLY A 98 -6.00 2.67 -32.25
N GLN A 99 -6.61 2.90 -31.08
CA GLN A 99 -7.43 4.08 -30.82
C GLN A 99 -6.68 5.06 -29.93
N THR A 100 -7.00 6.34 -30.06
CA THR A 100 -6.41 7.42 -29.27
C THR A 100 -7.52 8.16 -28.51
N CYS A 101 -7.23 8.61 -27.30
CA CYS A 101 -8.17 9.37 -26.48
C CYS A 101 -8.08 10.86 -26.82
N CYS A 102 -9.22 11.44 -27.22
CA CYS A 102 -9.33 12.83 -27.61
C CYS A 102 -10.21 13.60 -26.64
N CYS A 103 -9.66 14.70 -26.13
CA CYS A 103 -10.32 15.58 -25.17
C CYS A 103 -10.77 16.89 -25.83
N ILE A 104 -11.98 17.31 -25.50
CA ILE A 104 -12.55 18.59 -25.94
C ILE A 104 -12.41 19.58 -24.78
N SER A 105 -11.80 20.74 -25.07
CA SER A 105 -11.65 21.84 -24.12
C SER A 105 -12.89 22.69 -23.96
#